data_AF-A0A2S9E2E0-F1
#
_entry.id   AF-A0A2S9E2E0-F1
#
_cell.length_a   1.000
_cell.length_b   1.000
_cell.length_c   1.000
_cell.angle_alpha   90.00
_cell.angle_beta   90.00
_cell.angle_gamma   90.00
#
_symmetry.space_group_name_H-M   'P 1'
#
loop_
_entity.id
_entity.type
_entity.pdbx_description
1 polymer ?
#
loop_
_entity_poly.entity_id
_entity_poly.type
_entity_poly.pdbx_seq_one_letter_code
_entity_poly.pdbx_strand_id
1 'polypeptide(L)'
;MELEDPTNPKPSSEEDSLTAELRREFALLNKIFELRKIGRDTSKKKLNRKAAKAAIKQAKESNKKNHSLKAPKIPKPAPSPKKKVKEWLKKICWRCNTTFFVLSTWDNPPSLCAACAKDLDETYVPSSDDRSTPFTKVHFVSGGAPGLGKRR
;
A
#
# COMPACT_ATOMS: atom_id res chain seq x y z
N MET A 1 2.79 28.10 -28.76
CA MET A 1 3.77 28.50 -27.75
C MET A 1 4.39 27.21 -27.24
N GLU A 2 5.42 26.77 -27.94
CA GLU A 2 6.19 25.58 -27.57
C GLU A 2 7.00 25.95 -26.33
N LEU A 3 6.87 25.15 -25.28
CA LEU A 3 7.66 25.31 -24.06
C LEU A 3 9.04 24.73 -24.35
N GLU A 4 10.01 25.59 -24.63
CA GLU A 4 11.41 25.18 -24.74
C GLU A 4 11.91 24.72 -23.37
N ASP A 5 12.40 23.48 -23.30
CA ASP A 5 13.07 22.94 -22.12
C ASP A 5 14.39 23.72 -21.92
N PRO A 6 14.67 24.25 -20.70
CA PRO A 6 15.91 24.97 -20.47
C PRO A 6 17.09 24.01 -20.64
N THR A 7 17.90 24.23 -21.67
CA THR A 7 19.21 23.62 -21.87
C THR A 7 20.12 24.05 -20.71
N ASN A 8 20.04 23.33 -19.60
CA ASN A 8 21.01 23.46 -18.52
C ASN A 8 22.37 22.96 -19.06
N PRO A 9 23.44 23.76 -18.98
CA PRO A 9 24.78 23.29 -19.33
C PRO A 9 25.12 22.06 -18.49
N LYS A 10 25.72 21.05 -19.13
CA LYS A 10 26.14 19.84 -18.42
C LYS A 10 27.16 20.24 -17.34
N PRO A 11 26.98 19.83 -16.08
CA PRO A 11 27.86 20.23 -15.00
C PRO A 11 29.28 19.74 -15.27
N SER A 12 30.24 20.65 -15.29
CA SER A 12 31.67 20.36 -15.52
C SER A 12 32.40 19.95 -14.24
N SER A 13 31.84 20.26 -13.06
CA SER A 13 32.39 19.95 -11.74
C SER A 13 31.42 19.08 -10.94
N GLU A 14 31.94 18.27 -10.02
CA GLU A 14 31.15 17.44 -9.10
C GLU A 14 30.21 18.30 -8.23
N GLU A 15 30.66 19.49 -7.84
CA GLU A 15 29.86 20.45 -7.06
C GLU A 15 28.64 20.95 -7.86
N ASP A 16 28.80 21.22 -9.16
CA ASP A 16 27.70 21.63 -10.03
C ASP A 16 26.68 20.49 -10.22
N SER A 17 27.15 19.25 -10.25
CA SER A 17 26.28 18.07 -10.33
C SER A 17 25.43 17.90 -9.07
N LEU A 18 26.03 18.10 -7.90
CA LEU A 18 25.36 18.05 -6.60
C LEU A 18 24.34 19.19 -6.46
N THR A 19 24.67 20.41 -6.89
CA THR A 19 23.70 21.51 -6.85
C THR A 19 22.53 21.29 -7.82
N ALA A 20 22.78 20.67 -8.99
CA ALA A 20 21.72 20.29 -9.91
C ALA A 20 20.83 19.18 -9.35
N GLU A 21 21.39 18.22 -8.62
CA GLU A 21 20.64 17.20 -7.90
C GLU A 21 19.78 17.79 -6.79
N LEU A 22 20.34 18.61 -5.91
CA LEU A 22 19.59 19.30 -4.86
C LEU A 22 18.43 20.13 -5.44
N ARG A 23 18.65 20.89 -6.53
CA ARG A 23 17.56 21.65 -7.18
C ARG A 23 16.43 20.74 -7.67
N ARG A 24 16.76 19.56 -8.20
CA ARG A 24 15.76 18.55 -8.61
C ARG A 24 15.00 18.01 -7.40
N GLU A 25 15.70 17.68 -6.32
CA GLU A 25 15.08 17.21 -5.07
C GLU A 25 14.15 18.26 -4.46
N PHE A 26 14.57 19.52 -4.39
CA PHE A 26 13.72 20.62 -3.93
C PHE A 26 12.47 20.81 -4.81
N ALA A 27 12.62 20.69 -6.13
CA ALA A 27 11.47 20.73 -7.04
C ALA A 27 10.50 19.56 -6.78
N LEU A 28 11.02 18.35 -6.52
CA LEU A 28 10.20 17.20 -6.14
C LEU A 28 9.48 17.42 -4.82
N LEU A 29 10.14 17.98 -3.80
CA LEU A 29 9.52 18.29 -2.51
C LEU A 29 8.38 19.31 -2.66
N ASN A 30 8.59 20.39 -3.40
CA ASN A 30 7.55 21.39 -3.69
C ASN A 30 6.34 20.75 -4.37
N LYS A 31 6.58 19.89 -5.36
CA LYS A 31 5.52 19.13 -6.03
C LYS A 31 4.75 18.21 -5.07
N ILE A 32 5.44 17.55 -4.12
CA ILE A 32 4.78 16.72 -3.10
C ILE A 32 3.88 17.58 -2.21
N PHE A 33 4.32 18.78 -1.80
CA PHE A 33 3.50 19.69 -0.99
C PHE A 33 2.25 20.14 -1.73
N GLU A 34 2.37 20.51 -3.01
CA GLU A 34 1.22 20.85 -3.85
C GLU A 34 0.24 19.68 -3.96
N LEU A 35 0.72 18.46 -4.26
CA LEU A 35 -0.13 17.27 -4.34
C LEU A 35 -0.83 16.98 -3.01
N ARG A 36 -0.16 17.18 -1.87
CA ARG A 36 -0.77 17.05 -0.53
C ARG A 36 -1.84 18.11 -0.29
N LYS A 37 -1.66 19.35 -0.77
CA LYS A 37 -2.68 20.41 -0.70
C LYS A 37 -3.91 20.01 -1.53
N ILE A 38 -3.70 19.59 -2.78
CA ILE A 38 -4.77 19.10 -3.67
C ILE A 38 -5.50 17.89 -3.08
N GLY A 39 -4.77 16.97 -2.44
CA GLY A 39 -5.35 15.79 -1.79
C GLY A 39 -6.22 16.11 -0.57
N ARG A 40 -5.86 17.15 0.19
CA ARG A 40 -6.66 17.67 1.31
C ARG A 40 -7.91 18.43 0.83
N ASP A 41 -7.84 19.06 -0.34
CA ASP A 41 -8.96 19.78 -0.95
C ASP A 41 -10.04 18.82 -1.49
N THR A 42 -10.99 18.44 -0.63
CA THR A 42 -12.07 17.49 -0.96
C THR A 42 -13.18 18.07 -1.85
N SER A 43 -13.21 19.40 -2.04
CA SER A 43 -14.25 20.13 -2.79
C SER A 43 -14.41 19.63 -4.24
N LYS A 44 -13.31 19.24 -4.90
CA LYS A 44 -13.29 18.79 -6.29
C LYS A 44 -13.17 17.26 -6.44
N LYS A 45 -13.31 16.49 -5.36
CA LYS A 45 -13.10 15.02 -5.33
C LYS A 45 -13.91 14.26 -6.39
N LYS A 46 -15.17 14.65 -6.64
CA LYS A 46 -16.03 14.02 -7.66
C LYS A 46 -15.54 14.29 -9.10
N LEU A 47 -15.09 15.51 -9.39
CA LEU A 47 -14.55 15.89 -10.70
C LEU A 47 -13.21 15.21 -10.96
N ASN A 48 -12.30 15.21 -9.98
CA ASN A 48 -11.00 14.56 -10.06
C ASN A 48 -11.13 13.05 -10.32
N ARG A 49 -12.11 12.38 -9.67
CA ARG A 49 -12.39 10.96 -9.90
C ARG A 49 -12.90 10.67 -11.31
N LYS A 50 -13.70 11.56 -11.90
CA LYS A 50 -14.18 11.42 -13.29
C LYS A 50 -13.03 11.60 -14.28
N ALA A 51 -12.20 12.63 -14.09
CA ALA A 51 -11.01 12.87 -14.91
C ALA A 51 -10.02 11.68 -14.86
N ALA A 52 -9.74 11.15 -13.66
CA ALA A 52 -8.88 9.98 -13.49
C ALA A 52 -9.43 8.74 -14.20
N LYS A 53 -10.74 8.48 -14.10
CA LYS A 53 -11.38 7.37 -14.82
C LYS A 53 -11.30 7.54 -16.34
N ALA A 54 -11.45 8.76 -16.85
CA ALA A 54 -11.31 9.05 -18.27
C ALA A 54 -9.87 8.83 -18.75
N ALA A 55 -8.87 9.29 -18.00
CA ALA A 55 -7.46 9.08 -18.31
C ALA A 55 -7.09 7.57 -18.31
N ILE A 56 -7.57 6.79 -17.34
CA ILE A 56 -7.38 5.33 -17.31
C ILE A 56 -8.05 4.67 -18.52
N LYS A 57 -9.23 5.12 -18.94
CA LYS A 57 -9.92 4.60 -20.12
C LYS A 57 -9.11 4.89 -21.38
N GLN A 58 -8.62 6.11 -21.55
CA GLN A 58 -7.78 6.51 -22.67
C GLN A 58 -6.45 5.73 -22.71
N ALA A 59 -5.79 5.52 -21.56
CA ALA A 59 -4.58 4.72 -21.47
C ALA A 59 -4.81 3.23 -21.80
N LYS A 60 -5.97 2.68 -21.43
CA LYS A 60 -6.35 1.31 -21.83
C LYS A 60 -6.65 1.22 -23.32
N GLU A 61 -7.29 2.23 -23.90
CA GLU A 61 -7.58 2.30 -25.33
C GLU A 61 -6.29 2.46 -26.16
N SER A 62 -5.33 3.26 -25.73
CA SER A 62 -4.02 3.37 -26.38
C SER A 62 -3.20 2.08 -26.24
N ASN A 63 -3.21 1.43 -25.07
CA ASN A 63 -2.54 0.15 -24.86
C ASN A 63 -3.17 -0.98 -25.70
N LYS A 64 -4.51 -0.98 -25.87
CA LYS A 64 -5.23 -1.91 -26.75
C LYS A 64 -4.87 -1.74 -28.23
N LYS A 65 -4.53 -0.52 -28.66
CA LYS A 65 -4.02 -0.23 -30.02
C LYS A 65 -2.57 -0.72 -30.22
N ASN A 66 -1.81 -0.91 -29.14
CA ASN A 66 -0.41 -1.36 -29.17
C ASN A 66 -0.25 -2.88 -28.95
N HIS A 67 -1.30 -3.69 -29.11
CA HIS A 67 -1.29 -5.14 -28.90
C HIS A 67 -0.53 -5.94 -30.00
N SER A 68 0.55 -5.39 -30.58
CA SER A 68 1.45 -6.17 -31.45
C SER A 68 2.69 -6.71 -30.73
N LEU A 69 2.94 -6.34 -29.46
CA LEU A 69 4.07 -6.88 -28.70
C LEU A 69 3.57 -7.55 -27.41
N LYS A 70 3.35 -8.87 -27.48
CA LYS A 70 3.05 -9.73 -26.32
C LYS A 70 4.23 -9.70 -25.35
N ALA A 71 4.02 -9.18 -24.15
CA ALA A 71 4.95 -9.37 -23.04
C ALA A 71 5.09 -10.87 -22.70
N PRO A 72 6.30 -11.37 -22.38
CA PRO A 72 6.52 -12.78 -22.07
C PRO A 72 5.74 -13.18 -20.81
N LYS A 73 4.98 -14.28 -20.91
CA LYS A 73 4.22 -14.85 -19.80
C LYS A 73 5.19 -15.51 -18.82
N ILE A 74 5.34 -14.94 -17.63
CA ILE A 74 6.04 -15.58 -16.51
C ILE A 74 5.23 -16.83 -16.09
N PRO A 75 5.82 -18.04 -16.03
CA PRO A 75 5.10 -19.24 -15.62
C PRO A 75 4.71 -19.15 -14.14
N LYS A 76 3.46 -19.55 -13.82
CA LYS A 76 2.95 -19.59 -12.44
C LYS A 76 3.67 -20.70 -11.66
N PRO A 77 4.06 -20.47 -10.39
CA PRO A 77 4.64 -21.52 -9.56
C PRO A 77 3.59 -22.61 -9.25
N ALA A 78 4.05 -23.86 -9.22
CA ALA A 78 3.24 -25.05 -8.98
C ALA A 78 2.56 -25.04 -7.59
N PRO A 79 1.40 -25.71 -7.43
CA PRO A 79 0.77 -25.88 -6.12
C PRO A 79 1.62 -26.80 -5.23
N SER A 80 1.93 -26.35 -4.02
CA SER A 80 2.73 -27.09 -3.04
C SER A 80 2.00 -28.32 -2.46
N PRO A 81 2.71 -29.39 -2.08
CA PRO A 81 2.09 -30.64 -1.68
C PRO A 81 1.84 -30.73 -0.15
N LYS A 82 0.70 -31.35 0.16
CA LYS A 82 0.34 -32.16 1.35
C LYS A 82 0.28 -31.45 2.72
N LYS A 83 -0.92 -31.53 3.32
CA LYS A 83 -1.29 -31.09 4.66
C LYS A 83 -0.32 -31.65 5.70
N LYS A 84 0.49 -30.78 6.30
CA LYS A 84 1.37 -31.14 7.42
C LYS A 84 0.50 -31.42 8.65
N VAL A 85 0.79 -32.54 9.31
CA VAL A 85 0.17 -32.91 10.60
C VAL A 85 0.40 -31.78 11.59
N LYS A 86 -0.62 -31.45 12.39
CA LYS A 86 -0.61 -30.33 13.34
C LYS A 86 0.35 -30.62 14.50
N GLU A 87 1.63 -30.41 14.27
CA GLU A 87 2.67 -30.55 15.30
C GLU A 87 2.85 -29.22 16.05
N TRP A 88 2.91 -29.29 17.38
CA TRP A 88 3.26 -28.16 18.23
C TRP A 88 4.78 -28.02 18.29
N LEU A 89 5.29 -26.90 17.80
CA LEU A 89 6.70 -26.54 17.78
C LEU A 89 7.04 -25.70 19.01
N LYS A 90 8.13 -26.05 19.70
CA LYS A 90 8.67 -25.25 20.80
C LYS A 90 9.45 -24.05 20.24
N LYS A 91 9.11 -22.84 20.70
CA LYS A 91 9.75 -21.56 20.35
C LYS A 91 10.19 -20.83 21.62
N ILE A 92 11.14 -19.91 21.48
CA ILE A 92 11.67 -19.07 22.56
C ILE A 92 11.18 -17.65 22.33
N CYS A 93 10.69 -17.00 23.39
CA CYS A 93 10.26 -15.60 23.38
C CYS A 93 11.46 -14.68 23.19
N TRP A 94 11.40 -13.79 22.21
CA TRP A 94 12.51 -12.86 21.93
C TRP A 94 12.78 -11.85 23.05
N ARG A 95 11.78 -11.51 23.87
CA ARG A 95 11.91 -10.48 24.92
C ARG A 95 12.39 -11.04 26.27
N CYS A 96 11.81 -12.17 26.71
CA CYS A 96 12.07 -12.72 28.05
C CYS A 96 12.68 -14.12 28.03
N ASN A 97 13.03 -14.66 26.85
CA ASN A 97 13.63 -15.99 26.66
C ASN A 97 12.83 -17.17 27.22
N THR A 98 11.56 -16.96 27.57
CA THR A 98 10.65 -18.04 27.99
C THR A 98 10.28 -18.94 26.81
N THR A 99 10.17 -20.25 27.04
CA THR A 99 9.77 -21.20 26.00
C THR A 99 8.25 -21.34 25.92
N PHE A 100 7.68 -21.31 24.72
CA PHE A 100 6.26 -21.50 24.48
C PHE A 100 6.01 -22.36 23.23
N PHE A 101 4.80 -22.91 23.09
CA PHE A 101 4.43 -23.82 22.00
C PHE A 101 3.58 -23.11 20.95
N VAL A 102 3.88 -23.35 19.67
CA VAL A 102 3.16 -22.78 18.53
C VAL A 102 2.86 -23.86 17.51
N LEU A 103 1.73 -23.77 16.81
CA LEU A 103 1.41 -24.70 15.73
C LEU A 103 2.35 -24.49 14.53
N SER A 104 2.96 -25.57 14.06
CA SER A 104 3.86 -25.59 12.89
C SER A 104 3.19 -25.18 11.58
N THR A 105 1.86 -25.21 11.52
CA THR A 105 1.07 -24.84 10.34
C THR A 105 0.76 -23.35 10.24
N TRP A 106 1.21 -22.53 11.20
CA TRP A 106 1.00 -21.08 11.12
C TRP A 106 2.00 -20.46 10.15
N ASP A 107 1.50 -19.76 9.13
CA ASP A 107 2.36 -19.05 8.16
C ASP A 107 3.17 -17.94 8.84
N ASN A 108 2.58 -17.29 9.86
CA ASN A 108 3.21 -16.22 10.65
C ASN A 108 3.06 -16.51 12.15
N PRO A 109 3.93 -17.35 12.74
CA PRO A 109 3.89 -17.64 14.16
C PRO A 109 4.35 -16.43 15.01
N PRO A 110 3.75 -16.19 16.19
CA PRO A 110 4.18 -15.10 17.07
C PRO A 110 5.59 -15.34 17.59
N SER A 111 6.36 -14.25 17.75
CA SER A 111 7.72 -14.25 18.28
C SER A 111 7.80 -13.99 19.79
N LEU A 112 6.68 -13.58 20.39
CA LEU A 112 6.57 -13.22 21.80
C LEU A 112 5.66 -14.18 22.55
N CYS A 113 5.95 -14.40 23.82
CA CYS A 113 5.04 -15.12 24.71
C CYS A 113 3.81 -14.28 25.05
N ALA A 114 2.75 -14.93 25.53
CA ALA A 114 1.49 -14.28 25.84
C ALA A 114 1.61 -13.13 26.87
N ALA A 115 2.55 -13.22 27.83
CA ALA A 115 2.82 -12.14 28.78
C ALA A 115 3.42 -10.91 28.06
N CYS A 116 4.52 -11.11 27.33
CA CYS A 116 5.19 -10.02 26.63
C CYS A 116 4.35 -9.38 25.52
N ALA A 117 3.46 -10.14 24.88
CA ALA A 117 2.51 -9.60 23.93
C ALA A 117 1.50 -8.65 24.59
N LYS A 118 0.93 -9.05 25.74
CA LYS A 118 0.04 -8.20 26.53
C LYS A 118 0.74 -6.94 27.03
N ASP A 119 1.97 -7.08 27.53
CA ASP A 119 2.74 -5.93 27.99
C ASP A 119 2.94 -4.91 26.86
N LEU A 120 3.17 -5.36 25.62
CA LEU A 120 3.28 -4.47 24.47
C LEU A 120 1.95 -3.82 24.12
N ASP A 121 0.83 -4.54 24.16
CA ASP A 121 -0.49 -3.99 23.87
C ASP A 121 -0.91 -2.92 24.91
N GLU A 122 -0.59 -3.14 26.19
CA GLU A 122 -0.89 -2.19 27.28
C GLU A 122 0.05 -0.98 27.29
N THR A 123 1.34 -1.20 26.99
CA THR A 123 2.32 -0.12 26.92
C THR A 123 2.37 0.58 25.56
N TYR A 124 1.52 0.14 24.60
CA TYR A 124 1.41 0.76 23.30
C TYR A 124 0.79 2.15 23.44
N VAL A 125 1.65 3.17 23.52
CA VAL A 125 1.25 4.57 23.36
C VAL A 125 1.21 4.88 21.86
N PRO A 126 0.04 5.14 21.25
CA PRO A 126 -0.02 5.56 19.86
C PRO A 126 0.80 6.83 19.71
N SER A 127 1.90 6.78 18.95
CA SER A 127 2.80 7.94 18.79
C SER A 127 2.22 9.07 17.92
N SER A 128 0.90 9.14 17.75
CA SER A 128 0.22 10.14 16.93
C SER A 128 -1.29 10.17 17.21
N ASP A 129 -1.84 11.38 17.35
CA ASP A 129 -3.28 11.65 17.48
C ASP A 129 -4.09 11.34 16.19
N ASP A 130 -3.43 11.09 15.06
CA ASP A 130 -4.06 10.97 13.74
C ASP A 130 -4.37 9.54 13.28
N ARG A 131 -4.11 8.53 14.10
CA ARG A 131 -4.59 7.17 13.81
C ARG A 131 -5.97 7.00 14.38
N SER A 132 -6.98 7.23 13.54
CA SER A 132 -8.34 6.75 13.80
C SER A 132 -8.25 5.31 14.27
N THR A 133 -8.76 5.00 15.46
CA THR A 133 -9.07 3.61 15.83
C THR A 133 -9.78 2.97 14.64
N PRO A 134 -9.52 1.70 14.28
CA PRO A 134 -10.26 1.04 13.22
C PRO A 134 -11.71 0.82 13.68
N PHE A 135 -12.49 1.90 13.71
CA PHE A 135 -13.93 1.89 13.80
C PHE A 135 -14.43 1.29 12.49
N THR A 136 -14.61 -0.01 12.50
CA THR A 136 -15.45 -0.66 11.50
C THR A 136 -16.89 -0.33 11.86
N LYS A 137 -17.45 0.72 11.23
CA LYS A 137 -18.91 0.96 11.28
C LYS A 137 -19.59 -0.18 10.53
N VAL A 138 -19.89 -1.28 11.19
CA VAL A 138 -20.74 -2.31 10.62
C VAL A 138 -22.17 -1.79 10.69
N HIS A 139 -22.67 -1.28 9.57
CA HIS A 139 -24.09 -1.00 9.42
C HIS A 139 -24.82 -2.33 9.20
N PHE A 140 -25.43 -2.87 10.24
CA PHE A 140 -26.37 -3.98 10.12
C PHE A 140 -27.67 -3.44 9.49
N VAL A 141 -27.82 -3.64 8.19
CA VAL A 141 -29.09 -3.37 7.51
C VAL A 141 -30.04 -4.51 7.86
N SER A 142 -31.04 -4.26 8.71
CA SER A 142 -32.12 -5.20 9.05
C SER A 142 -33.17 -5.30 7.92
N GLY A 143 -32.69 -5.32 6.67
CA GLY A 143 -33.48 -5.60 5.48
C GLY A 143 -32.87 -6.80 4.79
N GLY A 144 -33.68 -7.83 4.52
CA GLY A 144 -33.24 -9.11 3.96
C GLY A 144 -32.29 -8.97 2.77
N ALA A 145 -31.52 -10.04 2.54
CA ALA A 145 -30.43 -10.12 1.57
C ALA A 145 -30.72 -9.32 0.27
N PRO A 146 -29.79 -8.45 -0.17
CA PRO A 146 -29.96 -7.66 -1.39
C PRO A 146 -29.99 -8.63 -2.59
N GLY A 147 -31.20 -9.02 -2.99
CA GLY A 147 -31.40 -10.03 -4.04
C GLY A 147 -32.62 -10.93 -3.85
N LEU A 148 -33.24 -10.97 -2.65
CA LEU A 148 -34.44 -11.78 -2.38
C LEU A 148 -35.75 -10.97 -2.30
N GLY A 149 -35.85 -9.88 -3.06
CA GLY A 149 -37.13 -9.22 -3.30
C GLY A 149 -37.93 -9.99 -4.35
N LYS A 150 -39.06 -10.59 -3.96
CA LYS A 150 -40.06 -11.11 -4.91
C LYS A 150 -40.46 -10.00 -5.88
N ARG A 151 -40.11 -10.15 -7.16
CA ARG A 151 -40.77 -9.38 -8.22
C ARG A 151 -42.21 -9.89 -8.28
N ARG A 152 -43.16 -9.07 -7.81
CA ARG A 152 -44.57 -9.15 -8.20
C ARG A 152 -44.81 -8.01 -9.18
#